data_AF-A0A833VFI0-F1
#
_entry.id   AF-A0A833VFI0-F1
#
_cell.length_a   1.000
_cell.length_b   1.000
_cell.length_c   1.000
_cell.angle_alpha   90.00
_cell.angle_beta   90.00
_cell.angle_gamma   90.00
#
_symmetry.space_group_name_H-M   'P 1'
#
loop_
_entity.id
_entity.type
_entity.pdbx_description
1 polymer ?
#
loop_
_entity_poly.entity_id
_entity_poly.type
_entity_poly.pdbx_seq_one_letter_code
_entity_poly.pdbx_strand_id
1 'polypeptide(L)'
;MFLFQRESKSGQGPTTFDCYKIEHKLTDEETTVKFQSFCEDAWKRLNQACLCPADGRMTVLEQLVNQGRQMETFYVYFNDGFNKTSNLKKITRASGLRAKKREEEEELLDLELQGEEEEELSYGNGGEILDLQLLDLNRKRVERSGTWSLVGARV
;
A
#
# COMPACT_ATOMS: atom_id res chain seq x y z
N MET A 1 -19.22 0.13 -5.29
CA MET A 1 -20.22 1.03 -4.69
C MET A 1 -20.16 2.41 -5.34
N PHE A 2 -19.05 3.16 -5.25
CA PHE A 2 -19.00 4.61 -5.55
C PHE A 2 -19.46 5.12 -6.93
N LEU A 3 -19.62 4.28 -7.94
CA LEU A 3 -20.11 4.71 -9.27
C LEU A 3 -21.61 4.50 -9.48
N PHE A 4 -22.29 3.77 -8.58
CA PHE A 4 -23.65 3.27 -8.84
C PHE A 4 -24.65 4.39 -9.13
N GLN A 5 -24.58 5.52 -8.41
CA GLN A 5 -25.48 6.65 -8.65
C GLN A 5 -25.29 7.29 -10.03
N ARG A 6 -24.07 7.27 -10.57
CA ARG A 6 -23.80 7.80 -11.92
C ARG A 6 -24.25 6.82 -12.99
N GLU A 7 -23.92 5.54 -12.80
CA GLU A 7 -24.19 4.47 -13.76
C GLU A 7 -25.68 4.13 -13.84
N SER A 8 -26.38 4.12 -12.70
CA SER A 8 -27.84 3.97 -12.66
C SER A 8 -28.56 5.12 -13.37
N LYS A 9 -28.05 6.36 -13.23
CA LYS A 9 -28.58 7.54 -13.94
C LYS A 9 -28.23 7.60 -15.43
N SER A 10 -27.18 6.93 -15.89
CA SER A 10 -26.76 6.97 -17.29
C SER A 10 -27.58 6.03 -18.19
N GLY A 11 -28.45 5.19 -17.63
CA GLY A 11 -29.29 4.26 -18.39
C GLY A 11 -28.52 3.08 -18.99
N GLN A 12 -27.28 2.82 -18.52
CA GLN A 12 -26.38 1.79 -19.05
C GLN A 12 -26.68 0.37 -18.56
N GLY A 13 -27.90 0.11 -18.06
CA GLY A 13 -28.32 -1.15 -17.47
C GLY A 13 -28.23 -1.17 -15.94
N PRO A 14 -28.81 -2.19 -15.28
CA PRO A 14 -28.82 -2.29 -13.83
C PRO A 14 -27.41 -2.57 -13.30
N THR A 15 -26.98 -1.77 -12.33
CA THR A 15 -25.69 -1.98 -11.64
C THR A 15 -25.76 -3.14 -10.66
N THR A 16 -24.63 -3.65 -10.18
CA THR A 16 -24.62 -4.67 -9.10
C THR A 16 -25.37 -4.19 -7.85
N PHE A 17 -25.34 -2.88 -7.57
CA PHE A 17 -26.10 -2.27 -6.49
C PHE A 17 -27.61 -2.37 -6.75
N ASP A 18 -28.05 -2.01 -7.96
CA ASP A 18 -29.47 -2.09 -8.35
C ASP A 18 -29.98 -3.54 -8.30
N CYS A 19 -29.20 -4.49 -8.83
CA CYS A 19 -29.54 -5.91 -8.79
C CYS A 19 -29.72 -6.40 -7.35
N TYR A 20 -28.76 -6.11 -6.46
CA TYR A 20 -28.81 -6.52 -5.06
C TYR A 20 -30.00 -5.90 -4.33
N LYS A 21 -30.24 -4.61 -4.55
CA LYS A 21 -31.37 -3.88 -3.98
C LYS A 21 -32.71 -4.49 -4.39
N ILE A 22 -32.88 -4.79 -5.68
CA ILE A 22 -34.11 -5.37 -6.22
C ILE A 22 -34.32 -6.79 -5.70
N GLU A 23 -33.27 -7.62 -5.70
CA GLU A 23 -33.31 -9.00 -5.23
C GLU A 23 -33.71 -9.09 -3.75
N HIS A 24 -33.12 -8.23 -2.91
CA HIS A 24 -33.34 -8.25 -1.47
C HIS A 24 -34.41 -7.26 -0.97
N LYS A 25 -35.04 -6.51 -1.87
CA LYS A 25 -36.08 -5.50 -1.57
C LYS A 25 -35.66 -4.49 -0.50
N LEU A 26 -34.44 -3.98 -0.62
CA LEU A 26 -33.83 -3.06 0.34
C LEU A 26 -33.98 -1.59 -0.07
N THR A 27 -33.76 -0.67 0.87
CA THR A 27 -33.54 0.75 0.54
C THR A 27 -32.11 1.00 0.03
N ASP A 28 -31.85 2.22 -0.46
CA ASP A 28 -30.49 2.61 -0.88
C ASP A 28 -29.53 2.64 0.32
N GLU A 29 -30.00 3.09 1.48
CA GLU A 29 -29.24 3.14 2.73
C GLU A 29 -28.89 1.73 3.21
N GLU A 30 -29.88 0.83 3.27
CA GLU A 30 -29.68 -0.56 3.68
C GLU A 30 -28.72 -1.29 2.74
N THR A 31 -28.87 -1.08 1.43
CA THR A 31 -27.96 -1.65 0.43
C THR A 31 -26.55 -1.08 0.58
N THR A 32 -26.41 0.22 0.83
CA THR A 32 -25.10 0.87 1.07
C THR A 32 -24.40 0.27 2.28
N VAL A 33 -25.10 0.16 3.41
CA VAL A 33 -24.56 -0.47 4.63
C VAL A 33 -24.15 -1.91 4.35
N LYS A 34 -24.94 -2.65 3.57
CA LYS A 34 -24.62 -4.04 3.25
C LYS A 34 -23.36 -4.17 2.39
N PHE A 35 -23.19 -3.33 1.38
CA PHE A 35 -21.96 -3.31 0.57
C PHE A 35 -20.73 -2.86 1.37
N GLN A 36 -20.88 -1.92 2.32
CA GLN A 36 -19.82 -1.56 3.25
C GLN A 36 -19.40 -2.78 4.09
N SER A 37 -20.37 -3.54 4.62
CA SER A 37 -20.07 -4.76 5.39
C SER A 37 -19.31 -5.81 4.56
N PHE A 38 -19.62 -5.95 3.26
CA PHE A 38 -18.88 -6.85 2.38
C PHE A 38 -17.42 -6.41 2.19
N CYS A 39 -17.16 -5.11 2.08
CA CYS A 39 -15.81 -4.57 2.00
C CYS A 39 -15.04 -4.81 3.31
N GLU A 40 -15.67 -4.57 4.47
CA GLU A 40 -15.08 -4.82 5.77
C GLU A 40 -14.73 -6.30 5.98
N ASP A 41 -15.65 -7.20 5.64
CA ASP A 41 -15.44 -8.63 5.76
C ASP A 41 -14.35 -9.13 4.79
N ALA A 42 -14.27 -8.57 3.58
CA ALA A 42 -13.18 -8.85 2.65
C ALA A 42 -11.82 -8.42 3.22
N TRP A 43 -11.75 -7.23 3.83
CA TRP A 43 -10.53 -6.76 4.50
C TRP A 43 -10.13 -7.64 5.69
N LYS A 44 -11.08 -8.05 6.53
CA LYS A 44 -10.81 -8.98 7.65
C LYS A 44 -10.22 -10.30 7.15
N ARG A 45 -10.78 -10.87 6.08
CA ARG A 45 -10.28 -12.12 5.47
C ARG A 45 -8.88 -11.95 4.89
N LEU A 46 -8.61 -10.86 4.19
CA LEU A 46 -7.27 -10.56 3.66
C LEU A 46 -6.25 -10.43 4.80
N ASN A 47 -6.58 -9.66 5.84
CA ASN A 47 -5.71 -9.49 7.00
C ASN A 47 -5.42 -10.82 7.69
N GLN A 48 -6.45 -11.67 7.88
CA GLN A 48 -6.28 -13.00 8.46
C GLN A 48 -5.36 -13.89 7.59
N ALA A 49 -5.51 -13.84 6.27
CA ALA A 49 -4.64 -14.59 5.36
C ALA A 49 -3.17 -14.12 5.41
N CYS A 50 -2.94 -12.83 5.64
CA CYS A 50 -1.60 -12.27 5.83
C CYS A 50 -0.95 -12.67 7.17
N LEU A 51 -1.73 -12.94 8.22
CA LEU A 51 -1.20 -13.35 9.53
C LEU A 51 -0.63 -14.77 9.52
N CYS A 52 -1.19 -15.67 8.70
CA CYS A 52 -0.70 -17.04 8.54
C CYS A 52 -0.67 -17.41 7.05
N PRO A 53 0.32 -16.90 6.30
CA PRO A 53 0.43 -17.20 4.88
C PRO A 53 0.69 -18.70 4.69
N ALA A 54 -0.02 -19.34 3.78
CA ALA A 54 0.41 -20.65 3.30
C ALA A 54 1.75 -20.51 2.57
N ASP A 55 2.59 -21.54 2.65
CA ASP A 55 3.94 -21.53 2.07
C ASP A 55 3.93 -21.04 0.62
N GLY A 56 4.77 -20.05 0.34
CA GLY A 56 4.94 -19.47 -0.99
C GLY A 56 3.81 -18.53 -1.47
N ARG A 57 2.80 -18.21 -0.63
CA ARG A 57 1.69 -17.33 -1.04
C ARG A 57 1.82 -15.85 -0.64
N MET A 58 2.88 -15.48 0.08
CA MET A 58 3.02 -14.10 0.59
C MET A 58 3.01 -13.06 -0.54
N THR A 59 3.72 -13.30 -1.64
CA THR A 59 3.76 -12.37 -2.79
C THR A 59 2.39 -12.14 -3.43
N VAL A 60 1.57 -13.18 -3.52
CA VAL A 60 0.19 -13.07 -4.02
C VAL A 60 -0.67 -12.26 -3.05
N LEU A 61 -0.52 -12.50 -1.74
CA LEU A 61 -1.25 -11.75 -0.71
C LEU A 61 -0.87 -10.27 -0.71
N GLU A 62 0.43 -9.95 -0.84
CA GLU A 62 0.91 -8.58 -0.99
C GLU A 62 0.29 -7.88 -2.20
N GLN A 63 0.23 -8.58 -3.34
CA GLN A 63 -0.40 -8.05 -4.54
C GLN A 63 -1.89 -7.76 -4.32
N LEU A 64 -2.62 -8.67 -3.67
CA LEU A 64 -4.05 -8.50 -3.36
C LEU A 64 -4.29 -7.33 -2.39
N VAL A 65 -3.46 -7.21 -1.34
CA VAL A 65 -3.52 -6.08 -0.41
C VAL A 65 -3.25 -4.76 -1.13
N ASN A 66 -2.25 -4.73 -2.01
CA ASN A 66 -1.92 -3.54 -2.80
C ASN A 66 -3.04 -3.19 -3.80
N GLN A 67 -3.71 -4.17 -4.39
CA GLN A 67 -4.90 -3.92 -5.22
C GLN A 67 -6.05 -3.34 -4.40
N GLY A 68 -6.32 -3.88 -3.20
CA GLY A 68 -7.33 -3.32 -2.28
C GLY A 68 -7.06 -1.86 -1.95
N ARG A 69 -5.82 -1.52 -1.59
CA ARG A 69 -5.37 -0.14 -1.33
C ARG A 69 -5.53 0.78 -2.54
N GLN A 70 -5.21 0.29 -3.74
CA GLN A 70 -5.41 1.07 -4.98
C GLN A 70 -6.88 1.36 -5.24
N MET A 71 -7.77 0.37 -5.07
CA MET A 71 -9.20 0.56 -5.26
C MET A 71 -9.77 1.57 -4.26
N GLU A 72 -9.34 1.52 -3.00
CA GLU A 72 -9.71 2.50 -1.98
C GLU A 72 -9.23 3.90 -2.37
N THR A 73 -7.98 4.01 -2.80
CA THR A 73 -7.39 5.26 -3.32
C THR A 73 -8.24 5.84 -4.46
N PHE A 74 -8.57 5.05 -5.47
CA PHE A 74 -9.29 5.53 -6.65
C PHE A 74 -10.74 5.93 -6.35
N TYR A 75 -11.45 5.12 -5.56
CA TYR A 75 -12.90 5.24 -5.47
C TYR A 75 -13.41 5.85 -4.18
N VAL A 76 -12.67 5.72 -3.06
CA VAL A 76 -13.01 6.37 -1.79
C VAL A 76 -12.43 7.78 -1.76
N TYR A 77 -11.12 7.91 -1.97
CA TYR A 77 -10.44 9.21 -1.83
C TYR A 77 -10.60 10.13 -3.04
N PHE A 78 -10.71 9.58 -4.25
CA PHE A 78 -10.79 10.38 -5.49
C PHE A 78 -12.12 10.30 -6.23
N ASN A 79 -13.14 9.65 -5.66
CA ASN A 79 -14.52 9.63 -6.17
C ASN A 79 -14.60 9.46 -7.70
N ASP A 80 -14.29 8.25 -8.16
CA ASP A 80 -14.02 7.90 -9.58
C ASP A 80 -12.67 8.44 -10.10
N GLY A 81 -11.62 8.36 -9.29
CA GLY A 81 -10.29 8.88 -9.64
C GLY A 81 -9.63 8.17 -10.83
N PHE A 82 -10.06 6.95 -11.14
CA PHE A 82 -9.57 6.21 -12.30
C PHE A 82 -10.01 6.86 -13.61
N ASN A 83 -11.31 7.18 -13.75
CA ASN A 83 -11.80 7.90 -14.92
C ASN A 83 -11.51 9.41 -14.81
N LYS A 84 -11.53 9.98 -13.60
CA LYS A 84 -11.24 11.39 -13.29
C LYS A 84 -9.81 11.55 -12.77
N THR A 85 -8.87 11.40 -13.69
CA THR A 85 -7.41 11.30 -13.39
C THR A 85 -6.75 12.57 -12.83
N SER A 86 -7.44 13.70 -12.68
CA SER A 86 -6.82 14.98 -12.28
C SER A 86 -6.13 14.92 -10.92
N ASN A 87 -6.74 14.23 -9.95
CA ASN A 87 -6.15 14.03 -8.62
C ASN A 87 -5.14 12.88 -8.61
N LEU A 88 -5.40 11.81 -9.36
CA LEU A 88 -4.48 10.69 -9.48
C LEU A 88 -3.13 11.12 -10.09
N LYS A 89 -3.16 11.97 -11.13
CA LYS A 89 -1.97 12.55 -11.76
C LYS A 89 -1.06 13.29 -10.76
N LYS A 90 -1.65 14.00 -9.79
CA LYS A 90 -0.88 14.73 -8.77
C LYS A 90 -0.12 13.76 -7.87
N ILE A 91 -0.77 12.68 -7.46
CA ILE A 91 -0.17 11.65 -6.61
C ILE A 91 0.89 10.87 -7.36
N THR A 92 0.62 10.43 -8.60
CA THR A 92 1.62 9.72 -9.40
C THR A 92 2.88 10.57 -9.59
N ARG A 93 2.73 11.88 -9.85
CA ARG A 93 3.87 12.80 -9.94
C ARG A 93 4.63 12.93 -8.62
N ALA A 94 3.91 13.14 -7.51
CA ALA A 94 4.52 13.26 -6.19
C ALA A 94 5.25 11.97 -5.76
N SER A 95 4.66 10.81 -6.02
CA SER A 95 5.28 9.50 -5.75
C SER A 95 6.53 9.28 -6.59
N GLY A 96 6.51 9.66 -7.87
CA GLY A 96 7.68 9.59 -8.74
C GLY A 96 8.83 10.50 -8.29
N LEU A 97 8.52 11.72 -7.82
CA LEU A 97 9.51 12.63 -7.23
C LEU A 97 10.13 12.05 -5.95
N ARG A 98 9.33 11.41 -5.09
CA ARG A 98 9.84 10.74 -3.88
C ARG A 98 10.70 9.52 -4.20
N ALA A 99 10.36 8.76 -5.25
CA ALA A 99 11.18 7.64 -5.70
C ALA A 99 12.54 8.11 -6.20
N LYS A 100 12.56 9.14 -7.06
CA LYS A 100 13.81 9.76 -7.52
C LYS A 100 14.67 10.28 -6.37
N LYS A 101 14.06 10.99 -5.41
CA LYS A 101 14.78 11.49 -4.23
C LYS A 101 15.38 10.35 -3.40
N ARG A 102 14.70 9.19 -3.32
CA ARG A 102 15.20 8.01 -2.61
C ARG A 102 16.37 7.36 -3.37
N GLU A 103 16.29 7.26 -4.69
CA GLU A 103 17.38 6.77 -5.53
C GLU A 103 18.63 7.66 -5.39
N GLU A 104 18.44 8.99 -5.42
CA GLU A 104 19.53 9.96 -5.21
C GLU A 104 20.12 9.86 -3.79
N GLU A 105 19.28 9.65 -2.76
CA GLU A 105 19.72 9.44 -1.37
C GLU A 105 20.47 8.11 -1.18
N GLU A 106 20.08 7.04 -1.87
CA GLU A 106 20.80 5.75 -1.86
C GLU A 106 22.16 5.87 -2.57
N GLU A 107 22.25 6.56 -3.70
CA GLU A 107 23.51 6.80 -4.42
C GLU A 107 24.50 7.65 -3.60
N LEU A 108 23.99 8.67 -2.88
CA LEU A 108 24.79 9.48 -1.96
C LEU A 108 25.32 8.66 -0.78
N LEU A 109 24.50 7.78 -0.20
CA LEU A 109 24.92 6.89 0.89
C LEU A 109 25.98 5.88 0.45
N ASP A 110 25.88 5.34 -0.76
CA ASP A 110 26.88 4.41 -1.31
C ASP A 110 28.23 5.11 -1.55
N LEU A 111 28.23 6.37 -1.96
CA LEU A 111 29.45 7.19 -2.09
C LEU A 111 30.07 7.56 -0.74
N GLU A 112 29.25 7.90 0.26
CA GLU A 112 29.72 8.16 1.64
C GLU A 112 30.35 6.90 2.26
N LEU A 113 29.74 5.73 2.07
CA LEU A 113 30.29 4.44 2.52
C LEU A 113 31.62 4.11 1.84
N GLN A 114 31.77 4.39 0.54
CA GLN A 114 33.05 4.21 -0.16
C GLN A 114 34.14 5.16 0.35
N GLY A 115 33.79 6.39 0.70
CA GLY A 115 34.72 7.35 1.30
C GLY A 115 35.17 6.95 2.72
N GLU A 116 34.25 6.42 3.54
CA GLU A 116 34.57 5.92 4.88
C GLU A 116 35.41 4.63 4.84
N GLU A 117 35.16 3.71 3.89
CA GLU A 117 36.00 2.50 3.70
C GLU A 117 37.44 2.84 3.25
N GLU A 118 37.63 3.84 2.39
CA GLU A 118 38.96 4.32 1.99
C GLU A 118 39.71 5.00 3.15
N GLU A 119 38.99 5.68 4.05
CA GLU A 119 39.53 6.32 5.25
C GLU A 119 39.84 5.31 6.38
N GLU A 120 39.02 4.27 6.57
CA GLU A 120 39.30 3.16 7.51
C GLU A 120 40.46 2.25 7.05
N LEU A 121 40.63 2.02 5.74
CA LEU A 121 41.79 1.30 5.17
C LEU A 121 43.12 2.05 5.42
N SER A 122 43.08 3.36 5.66
CA SER A 122 44.24 4.16 6.09
C SER A 122 44.55 4.01 7.60
N TYR A 123 43.62 3.50 8.41
CA TYR A 123 43.74 3.42 9.88
C TYR A 123 43.45 2.02 10.47
N GLY A 124 43.84 0.94 9.79
CA GLY A 124 44.42 -0.24 10.46
C GLY A 124 43.54 -1.43 10.86
N ASN A 125 44.22 -2.59 10.91
CA ASN A 125 43.86 -3.88 11.49
C ASN A 125 42.79 -3.82 12.61
N GLY A 126 41.64 -4.50 12.42
CA GLY A 126 40.63 -4.63 13.47
C GLY A 126 39.49 -5.61 13.15
N GLY A 127 39.81 -6.88 12.91
CA GLY A 127 38.86 -7.92 12.49
C GLY A 127 37.73 -8.32 13.46
N GLU A 128 37.51 -7.57 14.55
CA GLU A 128 36.39 -7.80 15.50
C GLU A 128 35.31 -6.69 15.46
N ILE A 129 35.56 -5.57 14.77
CA ILE A 129 34.63 -4.41 14.73
C ILE A 129 33.54 -4.60 13.66
N LEU A 130 33.84 -5.35 12.59
CA LEU A 130 32.98 -5.55 11.43
C LEU A 130 31.67 -6.29 11.75
N ASP A 131 31.68 -7.27 12.66
CA ASP A 131 30.47 -8.05 13.00
C ASP A 131 29.42 -7.22 13.75
N LEU A 132 29.86 -6.29 14.60
CA LEU A 132 28.95 -5.38 15.31
C LEU A 132 28.39 -4.29 14.39
N GLN A 133 29.19 -3.78 13.45
CA GLN A 133 28.73 -2.82 12.44
C GLN A 133 27.72 -3.46 11.48
N LEU A 134 27.92 -4.73 11.06
CA LEU A 134 26.99 -5.44 10.18
C LEU A 134 25.62 -5.68 10.84
N LEU A 135 25.60 -5.97 12.14
CA LEU A 135 24.36 -6.13 12.92
C LEU A 135 23.61 -4.81 13.08
N ASP A 136 24.32 -3.70 13.29
CA ASP A 136 23.72 -2.38 13.43
C ASP A 136 23.20 -1.82 12.08
N LEU A 137 23.90 -2.13 10.97
CA LEU A 137 23.44 -1.88 9.60
C LEU A 137 22.17 -2.68 9.28
N ASN A 138 22.11 -3.95 9.68
CA ASN A 138 20.89 -4.76 9.51
C ASN A 138 19.72 -4.24 10.36
N ARG A 139 19.97 -3.78 11.58
CA ARG A 139 18.94 -3.12 12.41
C ARG A 139 18.41 -1.85 11.75
N LYS A 140 19.30 -0.96 11.29
CA LYS A 140 18.94 0.28 10.58
C LYS A 140 18.24 0.01 9.25
N ARG A 141 18.53 -1.10 8.58
CA ARG A 141 17.84 -1.54 7.35
C ARG A 141 16.41 -2.01 7.63
N VAL A 142 16.21 -2.74 8.73
CA VAL A 142 14.87 -3.14 9.20
C VAL A 142 14.05 -1.90 9.61
N GLU A 143 14.65 -0.95 10.32
CA GLU A 143 13.99 0.31 10.70
C GLU A 143 13.65 1.21 9.49
N ARG A 144 14.55 1.30 8.49
CA ARG A 144 14.30 2.04 7.23
C ARG A 144 13.26 1.39 6.32
N SER A 145 13.05 0.07 6.43
CA SER A 145 12.05 -0.65 5.62
C SER A 145 10.60 -0.28 5.93
N GLY A 146 10.33 0.45 7.02
CA GLY A 146 9.08 1.18 7.24
C GLY A 146 7.81 0.33 7.25
N THR A 147 7.91 -0.99 7.31
CA THR A 147 6.78 -1.89 7.50
C THR A 147 6.68 -2.17 8.99
N TRP A 148 5.71 -1.54 9.65
CA TRP A 148 5.02 -1.95 10.91
C TRP A 148 4.41 -0.76 11.67
N SER A 149 4.59 0.47 11.21
CA SER A 149 3.99 1.65 11.86
C SER A 149 3.13 2.42 10.87
N LEU A 150 1.84 2.05 10.74
CA LEU A 150 0.71 2.96 10.44
C LEU A 150 -0.67 2.26 10.26
N VAL A 151 -0.88 1.02 10.76
CA VAL A 151 -2.24 0.41 10.81
C VAL A 151 -2.51 -0.24 12.18
N GLY A 152 -2.07 0.42 13.25
CA GLY A 152 -2.27 -0.04 14.63
C GLY A 152 -3.01 0.96 15.54
N ALA A 153 -3.58 2.04 14.99
CA ALA A 153 -4.28 3.06 15.77
C ALA A 153 -5.67 3.34 15.19
N ARG A 154 -6.52 2.32 15.26
CA ARG A 154 -7.99 2.40 15.37
C ARG A 154 -8.50 0.99 15.64
N VAL A 155 -8.32 0.57 16.89
CA VAL A 155 -9.22 -0.35 17.58
C VAL A 155 -10.03 0.50 18.55
#